data_AF-A0A1F8N7D7-F1
#
_entry.id   AF-A0A1F8N7D7-F1
#
_cell.length_a   1.000
_cell.length_b   1.000
_cell.length_c   1.000
_cell.angle_alpha   90.00
_cell.angle_beta   90.00
_cell.angle_gamma   90.00
#
_symmetry.space_group_name_H-M   'P 1'
#
loop_
_entity.id
_entity.type
_entity.pdbx_description
1 polymer ?
#
loop_
_entity_poly.entity_id
_entity_poly.type
_entity_poly.pdbx_seq_one_letter_code
_entity_poly.pdbx_strand_id
1 'polypeptide(L)'
;MRSDRFRTSRELSLGGNQAYLLNQLYTYGQSSRFSGDLTEAFGLYWSGRYDLGGVTELGRDDMRRMFEWFLYDYRTSSDGHRVIDLFIEAQGDSLPPEGREILAAWSESSLGLWRVMDMVDDRLGLLDVLRGDRHEVQNAVLARNAEPGDLLVGRLYELDGALYLSHMTMMLPEEYEEDLVAYVTNAYTLYKETHYQAGWDEFLREYGYIFNAYLLSSKAEALRSLIGPGTRYHDPAIARDKLRVFTNRQMAERQREARQREERRLSQHRTDSGIVLPGALPEESEPSDQDEEVPSRSTILIPGRDF
;
A
#
# COMPACT_ATOMS: atom_id res chain seq x y z
N MET A 1 -8.32 20.52 -10.64
CA MET A 1 -9.07 21.60 -9.95
C MET A 1 -9.99 21.11 -8.81
N ARG A 2 -10.86 20.09 -9.00
CA ARG A 2 -11.64 19.51 -7.87
C ARG A 2 -10.84 18.52 -7.00
N SER A 3 -10.03 17.65 -7.60
CA SER A 3 -9.13 16.73 -6.86
C SER A 3 -8.11 17.47 -5.98
N ASP A 4 -7.57 18.59 -6.45
CA ASP A 4 -6.64 19.43 -5.69
C ASP A 4 -7.31 20.04 -4.44
N ARG A 5 -8.57 20.48 -4.56
CA ARG A 5 -9.34 21.01 -3.41
C ARG A 5 -9.61 19.92 -2.37
N PHE A 6 -9.90 18.70 -2.81
CA PHE A 6 -10.10 17.56 -1.92
C PHE A 6 -8.81 17.19 -1.16
N ARG A 7 -7.64 17.27 -1.82
CA ARG A 7 -6.33 17.09 -1.17
C ARG A 7 -6.04 18.16 -0.13
N THR A 8 -6.16 19.44 -0.50
CA THR A 8 -5.90 20.55 0.42
C THR A 8 -6.88 20.55 1.61
N SER A 9 -8.15 20.19 1.37
CA SER A 9 -9.15 20.14 2.45
C SER A 9 -8.91 18.97 3.42
N ARG A 10 -8.33 17.85 2.97
CA ARG A 10 -7.96 16.73 3.85
C ARG A 10 -6.84 17.12 4.81
N GLU A 11 -5.81 17.82 4.34
CA GLU A 11 -4.70 18.25 5.21
C GLU A 11 -5.16 19.20 6.34
N LEU A 12 -6.30 19.87 6.16
CA LEU A 12 -6.89 20.78 7.14
C LEU A 12 -7.91 20.11 8.08
N SER A 13 -8.28 18.84 7.86
CA SER A 13 -9.37 18.19 8.61
C SER A 13 -8.93 17.41 9.84
N LEU A 14 -7.63 17.19 10.04
CA LEU A 14 -7.12 16.54 11.25
C LEU A 14 -7.02 17.54 12.39
N GLY A 15 -7.53 17.17 13.56
CA GLY A 15 -7.30 17.93 14.80
C GLY A 15 -5.81 17.99 15.15
N GLY A 16 -5.38 19.02 15.87
CA GLY A 16 -3.95 19.24 16.18
C GLY A 16 -3.27 18.03 16.86
N ASN A 17 -3.96 17.38 17.79
CA ASN A 17 -3.46 16.19 18.49
C ASN A 17 -3.35 14.98 17.57
N GLN A 18 -4.36 14.74 16.72
CA GLN A 18 -4.30 13.67 15.72
C GLN A 18 -3.17 13.90 14.71
N ALA A 19 -3.01 15.12 14.20
CA ALA A 19 -1.93 15.45 13.26
C ALA A 19 -0.54 15.23 13.90
N TYR A 20 -0.38 15.61 15.17
CA TYR A 20 0.86 15.38 15.92
C TYR A 20 1.16 13.88 16.09
N LEU A 21 0.18 13.10 16.56
CA LEU A 21 0.35 11.65 16.76
C LEU A 21 0.63 10.91 15.45
N LEU A 22 -0.07 11.29 14.37
CA LEU A 22 0.17 10.72 13.05
C LEU A 22 1.61 10.99 12.59
N ASN A 23 2.13 12.20 12.83
CA ASN A 23 3.51 12.52 12.51
C ASN A 23 4.53 11.70 13.32
N GLN A 24 4.29 11.54 14.63
CA GLN A 24 5.13 10.69 15.49
C GLN A 24 5.12 9.23 15.04
N LEU A 25 3.94 8.67 14.76
CA LEU A 25 3.79 7.32 14.23
C LEU A 25 4.50 7.17 12.88
N TYR A 26 4.42 8.18 12.02
CA TYR A 26 5.12 8.16 10.74
C TYR A 26 6.63 8.16 10.91
N THR A 27 7.18 9.01 11.77
CA THR A 27 8.61 9.03 12.08
C THR A 27 9.07 7.70 12.67
N TYR A 28 8.27 7.09 13.56
CA TYR A 28 8.58 5.79 14.13
C TYR A 28 8.66 4.69 13.07
N GLY A 29 7.66 4.60 12.18
CA GLY A 29 7.64 3.62 11.09
C GLY A 29 8.71 3.83 10.02
N GLN A 30 9.33 5.02 9.95
CA GLN A 30 10.46 5.32 9.05
C GLN A 30 11.83 5.07 9.70
N SER A 31 11.86 4.62 10.96
CA SER A 31 13.12 4.30 11.63
C SER A 31 13.86 3.15 10.93
N SER A 32 15.18 3.10 11.10
CA SER A 32 16.03 2.09 10.46
C SER A 32 15.65 0.64 10.82
N ARG A 33 14.97 0.44 11.95
CA ARG A 33 14.41 -0.86 12.35
C ARG A 33 13.51 -1.46 11.27
N PHE A 34 12.69 -0.63 10.61
CA PHE A 34 11.66 -1.09 9.68
C PHE A 34 12.08 -1.05 8.21
N SER A 35 13.37 -0.80 7.91
CA SER A 35 13.87 -0.64 6.54
C SER A 35 13.54 -1.83 5.62
N GLY A 36 13.75 -3.05 6.14
CA GLY A 36 13.49 -4.28 5.41
C GLY A 36 12.00 -4.50 5.19
N ASP A 37 11.21 -4.37 6.26
CA ASP A 37 9.75 -4.47 6.23
C ASP A 37 9.12 -3.46 5.27
N LEU A 38 9.58 -2.22 5.28
CA LEU A 38 9.08 -1.18 4.38
C LEU A 38 9.38 -1.50 2.91
N THR A 39 10.52 -2.13 2.63
CA THR A 39 10.89 -2.57 1.27
C THR A 39 9.98 -3.70 0.79
N GLU A 40 9.71 -4.68 1.65
CA GLU A 40 8.80 -5.79 1.36
C GLU A 40 7.36 -5.29 1.18
N ALA A 41 6.87 -4.49 2.13
CA ALA A 41 5.56 -3.86 2.09
C ALA A 41 5.37 -3.02 0.80
N PHE A 42 6.39 -2.27 0.38
CA PHE A 42 6.36 -1.51 -0.86
C PHE A 42 6.14 -2.42 -2.08
N GLY A 43 6.89 -3.54 -2.16
CA GLY A 43 6.75 -4.49 -3.26
C GLY A 43 5.39 -5.19 -3.29
N LEU A 44 4.84 -5.52 -2.11
CA LEU A 44 3.50 -6.08 -1.97
C LEU A 44 2.42 -5.09 -2.42
N TYR A 45 2.45 -3.87 -1.91
CA TYR A 45 1.43 -2.86 -2.17
C TYR A 45 1.36 -2.47 -3.66
N TRP A 46 2.52 -2.30 -4.30
CA TRP A 46 2.61 -1.91 -5.71
C TRP A 46 2.61 -3.10 -6.69
N SER A 47 2.39 -4.32 -6.18
CA SER A 47 2.33 -5.56 -6.96
C SER A 47 3.53 -5.77 -7.89
N GLY A 48 4.75 -5.55 -7.38
CA GLY A 48 5.95 -5.71 -8.19
C GLY A 48 7.25 -5.36 -7.48
N ARG A 49 8.37 -5.77 -8.07
CA ARG A 49 9.71 -5.37 -7.63
C ARG A 49 10.15 -4.16 -8.45
N TYR A 50 10.23 -3.02 -7.79
CA TYR A 50 10.65 -1.77 -8.40
C TYR A 50 11.97 -1.30 -7.81
N ASP A 51 12.72 -0.51 -8.58
CA ASP A 51 13.88 0.18 -8.05
C ASP A 51 13.43 1.25 -7.05
N LEU A 52 13.92 1.19 -5.81
CA LEU A 52 13.53 2.12 -4.74
C LEU A 52 13.92 3.58 -5.03
N GLY A 53 14.85 3.84 -5.95
CA GLY A 53 15.12 5.20 -6.44
C GLY A 53 13.89 5.84 -7.11
N GLY A 54 12.98 5.01 -7.63
CA GLY A 54 11.74 5.43 -8.26
C GLY A 54 10.68 5.92 -7.28
N VAL A 55 10.88 5.78 -5.96
CA VAL A 55 9.96 6.33 -4.94
C VAL A 55 9.74 7.83 -5.12
N THR A 56 10.74 8.55 -5.64
CA THR A 56 10.64 9.99 -5.95
C THR A 56 9.63 10.32 -7.06
N GLU A 57 9.25 9.34 -7.88
CA GLU A 57 8.25 9.49 -8.95
C GLU A 57 6.81 9.36 -8.43
N LEU A 58 6.65 8.88 -7.19
CA LEU A 58 5.35 8.67 -6.58
C LEU A 58 4.74 9.98 -6.06
N GLY A 59 3.42 10.10 -6.21
CA GLY A 59 2.68 11.17 -5.56
C GLY A 59 2.74 11.01 -4.04
N ARG A 60 2.72 12.14 -3.31
CA ARG A 60 2.71 12.11 -1.83
C ARG A 60 1.55 11.28 -1.28
N ASP A 61 0.36 11.40 -1.86
CA ASP A 61 -0.83 10.67 -1.42
C ASP A 61 -0.71 9.16 -1.66
N ASP A 62 -0.05 8.76 -2.76
CA ASP A 62 0.18 7.35 -3.08
C ASP A 62 1.10 6.71 -2.05
N MET A 63 2.17 7.42 -1.70
CA MET A 63 3.07 7.00 -0.62
C MET A 63 2.37 6.99 0.73
N ARG A 64 1.58 8.02 1.07
CA ARG A 64 0.85 8.08 2.34
C ARG A 64 -0.19 6.97 2.46
N ARG A 65 -0.89 6.61 1.39
CA ARG A 65 -1.83 5.47 1.37
C ARG A 65 -1.15 4.13 1.63
N MET A 66 -0.05 3.87 0.93
CA MET A 66 0.75 2.67 1.18
C MET A 66 1.28 2.65 2.61
N PHE A 67 1.74 3.79 3.10
CA PHE A 67 2.31 3.91 4.43
C PHE A 67 1.25 3.80 5.54
N GLU A 68 0.03 4.27 5.33
CA GLU A 68 -1.10 4.01 6.24
C GLU A 68 -1.38 2.51 6.33
N TRP A 69 -1.44 1.77 5.22
CA TRP A 69 -1.56 0.31 5.30
C TRP A 69 -0.37 -0.33 6.04
N PHE A 70 0.87 0.09 5.73
CA PHE A 70 2.06 -0.41 6.40
C PHE A 70 2.03 -0.22 7.92
N LEU A 71 1.62 0.96 8.40
CA LEU A 71 1.63 1.26 9.83
C LEU A 71 0.56 0.48 10.61
N TYR A 72 -0.61 0.26 10.02
CA TYR A 72 -1.80 -0.22 10.73
C TYR A 72 -2.07 -1.71 10.55
N ASP A 73 -1.53 -2.32 9.49
CA ASP A 73 -1.92 -3.67 9.05
C ASP A 73 -0.73 -4.59 8.78
N TYR A 74 0.39 -4.06 8.28
CA TYR A 74 1.58 -4.86 8.02
C TYR A 74 2.15 -5.44 9.31
N ARG A 75 2.35 -6.76 9.33
CA ARG A 75 3.04 -7.47 10.41
C ARG A 75 4.52 -7.53 10.12
N THR A 76 5.35 -6.99 11.01
CA THR A 76 6.81 -6.98 10.79
C THR A 76 7.35 -8.40 10.69
N SER A 77 8.42 -8.57 9.92
CA SER A 77 9.13 -9.83 9.77
C SER A 77 9.80 -10.28 11.07
N SER A 78 10.27 -9.36 11.90
CA SER A 78 11.04 -9.67 13.11
C SER A 78 10.19 -10.12 14.30
N ASP A 79 9.03 -9.50 14.51
CA ASP A 79 8.19 -9.72 15.70
C ASP A 79 6.74 -10.10 15.38
N GLY A 80 6.30 -9.99 14.12
CA GLY A 80 4.94 -10.32 13.70
C GLY A 80 3.87 -9.35 14.23
N HIS A 81 4.27 -8.25 14.88
CA HIS A 81 3.37 -7.21 15.36
C HIS A 81 3.18 -6.12 14.32
N ARG A 82 2.11 -5.32 14.48
CA ARG A 82 1.85 -4.16 13.64
C ARG A 82 2.68 -2.98 14.15
N VAL A 83 3.12 -2.11 13.25
CA VAL A 83 3.97 -0.96 13.63
C VAL A 83 3.28 -0.06 14.65
N ILE A 84 1.97 0.16 14.50
CA ILE A 84 1.19 0.92 15.48
C ILE A 84 1.18 0.28 16.87
N ASP A 85 1.16 -1.05 16.98
CA ASP A 85 1.18 -1.72 18.28
C ASP A 85 2.54 -1.56 18.96
N LEU A 86 3.62 -1.72 18.18
CA LEU A 86 4.98 -1.50 18.66
C LEU A 86 5.20 -0.04 19.09
N PHE A 87 4.58 0.91 18.39
CA PHE A 87 4.60 2.31 18.76
C PHE A 87 3.86 2.56 20.09
N ILE A 88 2.67 1.98 20.25
CA ILE A 88 1.89 2.06 21.50
C ILE A 88 2.67 1.45 22.66
N GLU A 89 3.30 0.29 22.48
CA GLU A 89 4.13 -0.33 23.51
C GLU A 89 5.33 0.53 23.89
N ALA A 90 6.01 1.11 22.90
CA ALA A 90 7.24 1.88 23.13
C ALA A 90 6.98 3.29 23.71
N GLN A 91 5.88 3.94 23.31
CA GLN A 91 5.66 5.37 23.60
C GLN A 91 4.32 5.66 24.30
N GLY A 92 3.38 4.72 24.30
CA GLY A 92 2.00 4.91 24.77
C GLY A 92 1.92 5.42 26.21
N ASP A 93 2.72 4.87 27.12
CA ASP A 93 2.72 5.26 28.54
C ASP A 93 3.19 6.70 28.80
N SER A 94 3.94 7.28 27.86
CA SER A 94 4.40 8.67 27.93
C SER A 94 3.38 9.69 27.42
N LEU A 95 2.31 9.21 26.77
CA LEU A 95 1.30 10.07 26.16
C LEU A 95 0.19 10.44 27.16
N PRO A 96 -0.40 11.65 27.02
CA PRO A 96 -1.59 12.00 27.77
C PRO A 96 -2.75 11.03 27.46
N PRO A 97 -3.76 10.90 28.35
CA PRO A 97 -4.89 9.99 28.16
C PRO A 97 -5.56 10.08 26.79
N GLU A 98 -5.85 11.31 26.32
CA GLU A 98 -6.44 11.58 25.00
C GLU A 98 -5.59 10.99 23.86
N GLY A 99 -4.27 11.08 23.95
CA GLY A 99 -3.39 10.53 22.92
C GLY A 99 -3.38 9.01 22.89
N ARG A 100 -3.54 8.37 24.06
CA ARG A 100 -3.67 6.91 24.16
C ARG A 100 -5.00 6.44 23.60
N GLU A 101 -6.08 7.16 23.85
CA GLU A 101 -7.41 6.87 23.28
C GLU A 101 -7.41 6.98 21.76
N ILE A 102 -6.78 8.01 21.19
CA ILE A 102 -6.62 8.15 19.73
C ILE A 102 -5.84 6.95 19.14
N LEU A 103 -4.72 6.57 19.76
CA LEU A 103 -3.92 5.45 19.28
C LEU A 103 -4.63 4.10 19.42
N ALA A 104 -5.39 3.89 20.50
CA ALA A 104 -6.21 2.72 20.67
C ALA A 104 -7.27 2.62 19.57
N ALA A 105 -8.02 3.71 19.33
CA ALA A 105 -9.00 3.79 18.25
C ALA A 105 -8.37 3.49 16.88
N TRP A 106 -7.18 4.04 16.61
CA TRP A 106 -6.43 3.77 15.40
C TRP A 106 -5.93 2.33 15.30
N SER A 107 -5.41 1.74 16.38
CA SER A 107 -4.98 0.34 16.36
C SER A 107 -6.15 -0.60 16.15
N GLU A 108 -7.32 -0.32 16.73
CA GLU A 108 -8.53 -1.15 16.62
C GLU A 108 -9.28 -0.96 15.30
N SER A 109 -9.05 0.16 14.61
CA SER A 109 -9.74 0.49 13.35
C SER A 109 -9.64 -0.61 12.29
N SER A 110 -10.67 -0.74 11.45
CA SER A 110 -10.75 -1.77 10.41
C SER A 110 -10.89 -1.16 9.02
N LEU A 111 -10.18 -1.72 8.04
CA LEU A 111 -10.36 -1.34 6.64
C LEU A 111 -11.71 -1.86 6.12
N GLY A 112 -12.38 -1.06 5.29
CA GLY A 112 -13.63 -1.47 4.66
C GLY A 112 -13.86 -0.83 3.31
N LEU A 113 -14.92 -1.30 2.66
CA LEU A 113 -15.47 -0.76 1.42
C LEU A 113 -16.88 -0.26 1.72
N TRP A 114 -17.09 1.03 1.55
CA TRP A 114 -18.30 1.71 2.00
C TRP A 114 -18.99 2.37 0.82
N ARG A 115 -20.28 2.11 0.60
CA ARG A 115 -21.09 2.89 -0.33
C ARG A 115 -21.65 4.10 0.39
N VAL A 116 -21.51 5.28 -0.22
CA VAL A 116 -22.18 6.51 0.25
C VAL A 116 -23.67 6.41 -0.06
N MET A 117 -24.50 6.47 0.97
CA MET A 117 -25.95 6.37 0.86
C MET A 117 -26.60 7.76 0.82
N ASP A 118 -26.19 8.63 1.74
CA ASP A 118 -26.65 10.00 1.87
C ASP A 118 -25.61 10.85 2.61
N MET A 119 -25.79 12.18 2.58
CA MET A 119 -25.00 13.12 3.36
C MET A 119 -25.91 14.16 4.00
N VAL A 120 -25.69 14.41 5.29
CA VAL A 120 -26.41 15.44 6.07
C VAL A 120 -25.37 16.23 6.84
N ASP A 121 -25.31 17.54 6.59
CA ASP A 121 -24.31 18.44 7.14
C ASP A 121 -22.86 17.94 6.91
N ASP A 122 -22.14 17.65 7.99
CA ASP A 122 -20.76 17.13 7.97
C ASP A 122 -20.70 15.60 8.17
N ARG A 123 -21.83 14.89 8.01
CA ARG A 123 -21.96 13.44 8.20
C ARG A 123 -22.28 12.73 6.89
N LEU A 124 -21.83 11.48 6.79
CA LEU A 124 -22.19 10.57 5.70
C LEU A 124 -22.89 9.34 6.27
N GLY A 125 -24.02 8.96 5.68
CA GLY A 125 -24.59 7.63 5.81
C GLY A 125 -23.85 6.67 4.88
N LEU A 126 -23.28 5.61 5.43
CA LEU A 126 -22.49 4.62 4.72
C LEU A 126 -23.08 3.22 4.87
N LEU A 127 -23.00 2.42 3.82
CA LEU A 127 -23.24 0.98 3.85
C LEU A 127 -21.92 0.24 3.67
N ASP A 128 -21.56 -0.64 4.61
CA ASP A 128 -20.53 -1.64 4.39
C ASP A 128 -21.01 -2.65 3.36
N VAL A 129 -20.44 -2.64 2.15
CA VAL A 129 -20.91 -3.53 1.08
C VAL A 129 -20.41 -4.97 1.24
N LEU A 130 -19.42 -5.19 2.12
CA LEU A 130 -18.88 -6.53 2.41
C LEU A 130 -19.61 -7.20 3.59
N ARG A 131 -20.01 -6.40 4.60
CA ARG A 131 -20.67 -6.88 5.83
C ARG A 131 -22.18 -6.67 5.84
N GLY A 132 -22.68 -5.67 5.10
CA GLY A 132 -24.10 -5.30 5.02
C GLY A 132 -24.56 -4.31 6.09
N ASP A 133 -23.67 -3.86 6.98
CA ASP A 133 -23.97 -2.96 8.08
C ASP A 133 -24.03 -1.49 7.63
N ARG A 134 -24.83 -0.68 8.33
CA ARG A 134 -24.93 0.76 8.08
C ARG A 134 -24.25 1.56 9.18
N HIS A 135 -23.52 2.59 8.78
CA HIS A 135 -22.78 3.47 9.67
C HIS A 135 -23.08 4.93 9.34
N GLU A 136 -23.07 5.78 10.36
CA GLU A 136 -23.04 7.23 10.19
C GLU A 136 -21.66 7.72 10.62
N VAL A 137 -20.93 8.37 9.72
CA VAL A 137 -19.56 8.83 9.99
C VAL A 137 -19.45 10.34 9.92
N GLN A 138 -18.63 10.91 10.79
CA GLN A 138 -18.31 12.33 10.78
C GLN A 138 -17.12 12.60 9.88
N ASN A 139 -17.36 13.23 8.72
CA ASN A 139 -16.29 13.64 7.81
C ASN A 139 -16.76 14.78 6.89
N ALA A 140 -16.57 16.01 7.35
CA ALA A 140 -16.92 17.23 6.63
C ALA A 140 -16.33 17.30 5.21
N VAL A 141 -15.12 16.76 5.01
CA VAL A 141 -14.46 16.81 3.70
C VAL A 141 -15.11 15.84 2.72
N LEU A 142 -15.35 14.59 3.14
CA LEU A 142 -16.04 13.61 2.31
C LEU A 142 -17.49 14.03 2.07
N ALA A 143 -18.21 14.53 3.08
CA ALA A 143 -19.60 14.97 2.96
C ALA A 143 -19.79 16.05 1.89
N ARG A 144 -18.78 16.92 1.69
CA ARG A 144 -18.79 17.96 0.66
C ARG A 144 -18.37 17.53 -0.75
N ASN A 145 -17.72 16.37 -0.90
CA ASN A 145 -17.08 15.98 -2.16
C ASN A 145 -17.59 14.65 -2.74
N ALA A 146 -18.12 13.77 -1.89
CA ALA A 146 -18.75 12.53 -2.32
C ALA A 146 -20.13 12.81 -2.96
N GLU A 147 -20.67 11.82 -3.64
CA GLU A 147 -22.08 11.73 -4.04
C GLU A 147 -22.66 10.38 -3.59
N PRO A 148 -23.99 10.29 -3.39
CA PRO A 148 -24.64 8.99 -3.21
C PRO A 148 -24.28 8.04 -4.36
N GLY A 149 -23.93 6.79 -4.02
CA GLY A 149 -23.40 5.80 -4.94
C GLY A 149 -21.87 5.68 -4.91
N ASP A 150 -21.14 6.77 -4.60
CA ASP A 150 -19.68 6.73 -4.52
C ASP A 150 -19.21 5.65 -3.53
N LEU A 151 -18.11 5.00 -3.87
CA LEU A 151 -17.45 4.04 -2.99
C LEU A 151 -16.30 4.70 -2.25
N LEU A 152 -16.15 4.35 -0.99
CA LEU A 152 -15.05 4.76 -0.14
C LEU A 152 -14.26 3.53 0.29
N VAL A 153 -12.95 3.55 0.10
CA VAL A 153 -12.01 2.56 0.65
C VAL A 153 -11.19 3.26 1.72
N GLY A 154 -11.43 2.93 2.97
CA GLY A 154 -10.82 3.62 4.10
C GLY A 154 -11.06 2.89 5.42
N ARG A 155 -10.31 3.26 6.45
CA ARG A 155 -10.40 2.61 7.76
C ARG A 155 -11.45 3.31 8.63
N LEU A 156 -12.37 2.54 9.19
CA LEU A 156 -13.38 3.04 10.13
C LEU A 156 -12.84 2.93 11.56
N TYR A 157 -12.98 3.99 12.34
CA TYR A 157 -12.60 4.01 13.75
C TYR A 157 -13.60 4.80 14.58
N GLU A 158 -13.72 4.44 15.86
CA GLU A 158 -14.55 5.14 16.82
C GLU A 158 -13.68 5.96 17.77
N LEU A 159 -14.04 7.22 17.99
CA LEU A 159 -13.39 8.09 18.96
C LEU A 159 -14.47 8.96 19.62
N ASP A 160 -14.48 9.02 20.95
CA ASP A 160 -15.48 9.77 21.73
C ASP A 160 -16.94 9.47 21.37
N GLY A 161 -17.24 8.20 21.04
CA GLY A 161 -18.59 7.75 20.66
C GLY A 161 -19.04 8.17 19.27
N ALA A 162 -18.15 8.72 18.45
CA ALA A 162 -18.41 9.07 17.06
C ALA A 162 -17.53 8.24 16.11
N LEU A 163 -18.10 7.85 14.96
CA LEU A 163 -17.38 7.12 13.93
C LEU A 163 -16.72 8.07 12.93
N TYR A 164 -15.51 7.72 12.53
CA TYR A 164 -14.68 8.48 11.59
C TYR A 164 -14.06 7.55 10.56
N LEU A 165 -13.71 8.13 9.41
CA LEU A 165 -12.90 7.47 8.39
C LEU A 165 -11.45 7.98 8.43
N SER A 166 -10.51 7.09 8.11
CA SER A 166 -9.09 7.42 8.09
C SER A 166 -8.74 8.48 7.05
N HIS A 167 -7.63 9.15 7.31
CA HIS A 167 -7.19 10.31 6.55
C HIS A 167 -6.91 9.99 5.07
N MET A 168 -6.40 8.79 4.78
CA MET A 168 -6.09 8.36 3.42
C MET A 168 -7.24 7.61 2.71
N THR A 169 -8.49 7.80 3.15
CA THR A 169 -9.66 7.26 2.47
C THR A 169 -9.66 7.61 0.97
N MET A 170 -9.74 6.57 0.15
CA MET A 170 -9.86 6.66 -1.31
C MET A 170 -11.33 6.68 -1.70
N MET A 171 -11.65 7.46 -2.72
CA MET A 171 -12.99 7.52 -3.30
C MET A 171 -12.95 6.94 -4.71
N LEU A 172 -13.95 6.13 -5.06
CA LEU A 172 -14.12 5.49 -6.35
C LEU A 172 -15.56 5.70 -6.87
N PRO A 173 -15.76 5.66 -8.20
CA PRO A 173 -17.10 5.65 -8.80
C PRO A 173 -17.94 4.43 -8.37
N GLU A 174 -19.27 4.54 -8.44
CA GLU A 174 -20.19 3.44 -8.12
C GLU A 174 -20.00 2.23 -9.05
N GLU A 175 -19.58 2.46 -10.30
CA GLU A 175 -19.37 1.43 -11.31
C GLU A 175 -18.28 0.42 -10.93
N TYR A 176 -17.42 0.77 -9.96
CA TYR A 176 -16.41 -0.15 -9.43
C TYR A 176 -16.98 -1.22 -8.52
N GLU A 177 -18.22 -1.06 -8.02
CA GLU A 177 -18.67 -1.84 -6.86
C GLU A 177 -18.77 -3.33 -7.17
N GLU A 178 -19.49 -3.70 -8.24
CA GLU A 178 -19.79 -5.10 -8.54
C GLU A 178 -18.50 -5.92 -8.72
N ASP A 179 -17.60 -5.45 -9.59
CA ASP A 179 -16.36 -6.14 -9.89
C ASP A 179 -15.38 -6.13 -8.70
N LEU A 180 -15.33 -5.03 -7.93
CA LEU A 180 -14.47 -4.94 -6.75
C LEU A 180 -14.98 -5.85 -5.62
N VAL A 181 -16.28 -5.87 -5.34
CA VAL A 181 -16.88 -6.77 -4.35
C VAL A 181 -16.69 -8.22 -4.77
N ALA A 182 -16.89 -8.55 -6.05
CA ALA A 182 -16.62 -9.90 -6.55
C ALA A 182 -15.15 -10.28 -6.39
N TYR A 183 -14.22 -9.35 -6.68
CA TYR A 183 -12.78 -9.59 -6.52
C TYR A 183 -12.39 -9.87 -5.07
N VAL A 184 -12.83 -9.02 -4.15
CA VAL A 184 -12.47 -9.10 -2.73
C VAL A 184 -13.16 -10.29 -2.06
N THR A 185 -14.43 -10.57 -2.38
CA THR A 185 -15.16 -11.74 -1.87
C THR A 185 -14.54 -13.06 -2.31
N ASN A 186 -14.06 -13.14 -3.55
CA ASN A 186 -13.36 -14.33 -4.03
C ASN A 186 -12.06 -14.56 -3.25
N ALA A 187 -11.26 -13.51 -3.01
CA ALA A 187 -10.04 -13.62 -2.21
C ALA A 187 -10.35 -13.98 -0.74
N TYR A 188 -11.39 -13.41 -0.16
CA TYR A 188 -11.84 -13.79 1.19
C TYR A 188 -12.28 -15.25 1.27
N THR A 189 -13.00 -15.74 0.25
CA THR A 189 -13.41 -17.15 0.18
C THR A 189 -12.20 -18.08 0.16
N LEU A 190 -11.18 -17.77 -0.64
CA LEU A 190 -9.92 -18.52 -0.67
C LEU A 190 -9.17 -18.44 0.67
N TYR A 191 -9.18 -17.27 1.31
CA TYR A 191 -8.57 -17.10 2.64
C TYR A 191 -9.21 -18.01 3.69
N LYS A 192 -10.54 -18.14 3.66
CA LYS A 192 -11.27 -19.02 4.57
C LYS A 192 -10.99 -20.51 4.40
N GLU A 193 -10.47 -20.95 3.25
CA GLU A 193 -10.10 -22.37 3.05
C GLU A 193 -9.00 -22.79 4.02
N THR A 194 -8.11 -21.88 4.39
CA THR A 194 -7.03 -22.10 5.37
C THR A 194 -7.30 -21.43 6.73
N HIS A 195 -8.24 -20.49 6.79
CA HIS A 195 -8.63 -19.74 8.00
C HIS A 195 -10.14 -19.83 8.26
N TYR A 196 -10.65 -21.03 8.55
CA TYR A 196 -12.09 -21.33 8.57
C TYR A 196 -12.92 -20.42 9.51
N GLN A 197 -12.34 -19.97 10.62
CA GLN A 197 -13.01 -19.12 11.62
C GLN A 197 -12.80 -17.62 11.38
N ALA A 198 -12.00 -17.23 10.37
CA ALA A 198 -11.65 -15.84 10.18
C ALA A 198 -12.80 -15.01 9.61
N GLY A 199 -12.99 -13.83 10.20
CA GLY A 199 -13.93 -12.81 9.74
C GLY A 199 -13.33 -11.90 8.67
N TRP A 200 -14.17 -10.96 8.18
CA TRP A 200 -13.72 -9.91 7.26
C TRP A 200 -12.60 -9.05 7.83
N ASP A 201 -12.66 -8.73 9.13
CA ASP A 201 -11.65 -7.88 9.76
C ASP A 201 -10.28 -8.55 9.76
N GLU A 202 -10.20 -9.83 10.12
CA GLU A 202 -8.94 -10.59 10.10
C GLU A 202 -8.36 -10.67 8.68
N PHE A 203 -9.21 -10.97 7.69
CA PHE A 203 -8.81 -10.98 6.29
C PHE A 203 -8.31 -9.61 5.81
N LEU A 204 -9.04 -8.53 6.08
CA LEU A 204 -8.67 -7.18 5.62
C LEU A 204 -7.50 -6.58 6.41
N ARG A 205 -7.21 -7.07 7.60
CA ARG A 205 -5.94 -6.79 8.30
C ARG A 205 -4.75 -7.38 7.54
N GLU A 206 -4.86 -8.61 7.07
CA GLU A 206 -3.75 -9.29 6.40
C GLU A 206 -3.62 -8.88 4.92
N TYR A 207 -4.75 -8.71 4.23
CA TYR A 207 -4.84 -8.45 2.80
C TYR A 207 -5.44 -7.07 2.48
N GLY A 208 -5.36 -6.09 3.37
CA GLY A 208 -5.97 -4.76 3.15
C GLY A 208 -5.49 -4.03 1.89
N TYR A 209 -4.30 -4.35 1.40
CA TYR A 209 -3.78 -3.87 0.11
C TYR A 209 -4.55 -4.42 -1.12
N ILE A 210 -5.50 -5.34 -0.94
CA ILE A 210 -6.27 -5.98 -2.01
C ILE A 210 -7.07 -4.98 -2.85
N PHE A 211 -7.60 -3.92 -2.25
CA PHE A 211 -8.31 -2.87 -3.00
C PHE A 211 -7.36 -2.16 -3.98
N ASN A 212 -6.14 -1.86 -3.54
CA ASN A 212 -5.12 -1.32 -4.43
C ASN A 212 -4.70 -2.34 -5.49
N ALA A 213 -4.52 -3.61 -5.10
CA ALA A 213 -4.20 -4.68 -6.04
C ALA A 213 -5.26 -4.83 -7.15
N TYR A 214 -6.54 -4.72 -6.81
CA TYR A 214 -7.63 -4.68 -7.80
C TYR A 214 -7.45 -3.53 -8.78
N LEU A 215 -7.24 -2.31 -8.29
CA LEU A 215 -7.07 -1.10 -9.13
C LEU A 215 -5.82 -1.17 -10.02
N LEU A 216 -4.82 -1.94 -9.63
CA LEU A 216 -3.64 -2.22 -10.45
C LEU A 216 -3.84 -3.43 -11.38
N SER A 217 -4.84 -4.28 -11.15
CA SER A 217 -5.05 -5.48 -11.96
C SER A 217 -5.68 -5.16 -13.33
N SER A 218 -5.54 -6.09 -14.27
CA SER A 218 -6.23 -6.02 -15.57
C SER A 218 -7.76 -6.03 -15.45
N LYS A 219 -8.31 -6.48 -14.32
CA LYS A 219 -9.77 -6.48 -14.08
C LYS A 219 -10.33 -5.06 -13.98
N ALA A 220 -9.57 -4.13 -13.42
CA ALA A 220 -9.99 -2.73 -13.32
C ALA A 220 -9.78 -1.93 -14.62
N GLU A 221 -9.12 -2.49 -15.63
CA GLU A 221 -8.70 -1.76 -16.84
C GLU A 221 -9.90 -1.20 -17.61
N ALA A 222 -11.01 -1.94 -17.68
CA ALA A 222 -12.23 -1.50 -18.36
C ALA A 222 -12.85 -0.24 -17.72
N LEU A 223 -12.70 -0.09 -16.40
CA LEU A 223 -13.24 1.03 -15.64
C LEU A 223 -12.25 2.18 -15.48
N ARG A 224 -10.99 2.00 -15.89
CA ARG A 224 -9.90 2.96 -15.65
C ARG A 224 -10.16 4.34 -16.23
N SER A 225 -10.96 4.44 -17.28
CA SER A 225 -11.38 5.72 -17.87
C SER A 225 -12.23 6.60 -16.93
N LEU A 226 -12.80 6.02 -15.86
CA LEU A 226 -13.62 6.72 -14.87
C LEU A 226 -12.78 7.36 -13.75
N ILE A 227 -11.50 7.02 -13.64
CA ILE A 227 -10.60 7.53 -12.59
C ILE A 227 -9.38 8.26 -13.18
N GLY A 228 -8.71 9.09 -12.40
CA GLY A 228 -7.48 9.77 -12.81
C GLY A 228 -7.66 11.18 -13.37
N PRO A 229 -6.75 11.66 -14.24
CA PRO A 229 -6.73 13.05 -14.69
C PRO A 229 -8.04 13.49 -15.32
N GLY A 230 -8.61 14.57 -14.78
CA GLY A 230 -9.88 15.12 -15.25
C GLY A 230 -11.10 14.65 -14.45
N THR A 231 -10.96 13.63 -13.60
CA THR A 231 -12.04 13.15 -12.73
C THR A 231 -11.81 13.57 -11.27
N ARG A 232 -12.78 13.30 -10.39
CA ARG A 232 -12.62 13.52 -8.93
C ARG A 232 -11.88 12.38 -8.24
N TYR A 233 -11.76 11.24 -8.90
CA TYR A 233 -11.24 10.00 -8.33
C TYR A 233 -9.76 9.84 -8.66
N HIS A 234 -9.03 9.24 -7.73
CA HIS A 234 -7.59 9.03 -7.87
C HIS A 234 -7.31 7.72 -8.60
N ASP A 235 -6.39 7.74 -9.59
CA ASP A 235 -5.88 6.53 -10.25
C ASP A 235 -4.49 6.15 -9.70
N PRO A 236 -4.37 5.06 -8.88
CA PRO A 236 -3.08 4.59 -8.39
C PRO A 236 -2.22 3.95 -9.49
N ALA A 237 -2.80 3.49 -10.60
CA ALA A 237 -2.04 2.83 -11.65
C ALA A 237 -1.10 3.81 -12.39
N ILE A 238 -1.38 5.11 -12.39
CA ILE A 238 -0.44 6.14 -12.89
C ILE A 238 0.88 6.10 -12.12
N ALA A 239 0.80 5.98 -10.79
CA ALA A 239 1.97 5.93 -9.93
C ALA A 239 2.78 4.66 -10.19
N ARG A 240 2.11 3.50 -10.29
CA ARG A 240 2.74 2.23 -10.67
C ARG A 240 3.40 2.30 -12.05
N ASP A 241 2.73 2.89 -13.04
CA ASP A 241 3.26 2.95 -14.41
C ASP A 241 4.55 3.78 -14.47
N LYS A 242 4.64 4.86 -13.67
CA LYS A 242 5.89 5.62 -13.50
C LYS A 242 7.00 4.77 -12.86
N LEU A 243 6.69 4.03 -11.79
CA LEU A 243 7.66 3.11 -11.16
C LEU A 243 8.21 2.09 -12.16
N ARG A 244 7.34 1.52 -13.00
CA ARG A 244 7.72 0.56 -14.04
C ARG A 244 8.65 1.20 -15.08
N VAL A 245 8.32 2.40 -15.57
CA VAL A 245 9.16 3.13 -16.52
C VAL A 245 10.53 3.46 -15.93
N PHE A 246 10.56 3.95 -14.68
CA PHE A 246 11.81 4.26 -13.99
C PHE A 246 12.69 3.01 -13.82
N THR A 247 12.10 1.92 -13.32
CA THR A 247 12.79 0.64 -13.08
C THR A 247 13.38 0.08 -14.37
N ASN A 248 12.61 0.09 -15.46
CA ASN A 248 13.07 -0.37 -16.77
C ASN A 248 14.24 0.48 -17.30
N ARG A 249 14.21 1.81 -17.08
CA ARG A 249 15.31 2.71 -17.46
C ARG A 249 16.58 2.37 -16.68
N GLN A 250 16.48 2.22 -15.36
CA GLN A 250 17.61 1.87 -14.51
C GLN A 250 18.22 0.51 -14.88
N MET A 251 17.39 -0.49 -15.15
CA MET A 251 17.86 -1.80 -15.61
C MET A 251 18.60 -1.70 -16.96
N ALA A 252 18.07 -0.94 -17.91
CA ALA A 252 18.71 -0.73 -19.20
C ALA A 252 20.06 0.01 -19.08
N GLU A 253 20.17 0.99 -18.18
CA GLU A 253 21.42 1.70 -17.87
C GLU A 253 22.46 0.75 -17.27
N ARG A 254 22.11 -0.04 -16.25
CA ARG A 254 23.00 -1.04 -15.65
C ARG A 254 23.50 -2.08 -16.66
N GLN A 255 22.62 -2.54 -17.55
CA GLN A 255 23.00 -3.47 -18.63
C GLN A 255 23.93 -2.84 -19.67
N ARG A 256 23.78 -1.54 -19.96
CA ARG A 256 24.71 -0.81 -20.85
C ARG A 256 26.08 -0.65 -20.18
N GLU A 257 26.11 -0.28 -18.90
CA GLU A 257 27.36 -0.16 -18.16
C GLU A 257 28.09 -1.51 -18.01
N ALA A 258 27.36 -2.58 -17.73
CA ALA A 258 27.94 -3.93 -17.65
C ALA A 258 28.58 -4.34 -18.98
N ARG A 259 27.88 -4.15 -20.10
CA ARG A 259 28.42 -4.41 -21.45
C ARG A 259 29.66 -3.58 -21.75
N GLN A 260 29.64 -2.27 -21.44
CA GLN A 260 30.81 -1.41 -21.66
C GLN A 260 32.00 -1.81 -20.78
N ARG A 261 31.77 -2.25 -19.53
CA ARG A 261 32.84 -2.77 -18.66
C ARG A 261 33.42 -4.06 -19.20
N GLU A 262 32.59 -4.96 -19.70
CA GLU A 262 33.02 -6.22 -20.32
C GLU A 262 33.83 -5.97 -21.60
N GLU A 263 33.35 -5.10 -22.50
CA GLU A 263 34.08 -4.68 -23.69
C GLU A 263 35.43 -4.02 -23.34
N ARG A 264 35.47 -3.17 -22.30
CA ARG A 264 36.72 -2.60 -21.80
C ARG A 264 37.68 -3.66 -21.28
N ARG A 265 37.22 -4.64 -20.50
CA ARG A 265 38.06 -5.76 -20.03
C ARG A 265 38.61 -6.59 -21.18
N LEU A 266 37.78 -6.91 -22.17
CA LEU A 266 38.19 -7.64 -23.37
C LEU A 266 39.21 -6.85 -24.21
N SER A 267 39.05 -5.53 -24.33
CA SER A 267 40.00 -4.66 -25.02
C SER A 267 41.34 -4.50 -24.26
N GLN A 268 41.33 -4.51 -22.93
CA GLN A 268 42.56 -4.46 -22.10
C GLN A 268 43.37 -5.76 -22.17
N HIS A 269 42.76 -6.89 -22.52
CA HIS A 269 43.44 -8.16 -22.77
C HIS A 269 43.96 -8.33 -24.20
N ARG A 270 43.75 -7.34 -25.08
CA ARG A 270 44.26 -7.32 -26.45
C ARG A 270 45.43 -6.35 -26.53
N THR A 271 46.66 -6.86 -26.43
CA THR A 271 47.86 -6.04 -26.66
C THR A 271 48.03 -5.73 -28.15
N ASP A 272 48.73 -4.62 -28.47
CA ASP A 272 48.99 -4.07 -29.81
C ASP A 272 49.66 -5.04 -30.81
N SER A 273 50.04 -6.25 -30.38
CA SER A 273 50.64 -7.29 -31.22
C SER A 273 49.67 -8.39 -31.66
N GLY A 274 48.37 -8.32 -31.30
CA GLY A 274 47.35 -9.25 -31.80
C GLY A 274 47.50 -10.70 -31.33
N ILE A 275 48.22 -10.94 -30.23
CA ILE A 275 48.40 -12.28 -29.65
C ILE A 275 47.36 -12.52 -28.56
N VAL A 276 46.49 -13.51 -28.78
CA VAL A 276 45.62 -14.06 -27.72
C VAL A 276 46.48 -14.94 -26.82
N LEU A 277 46.59 -14.60 -25.54
CA LEU A 277 47.23 -15.45 -24.53
C LEU A 277 46.24 -16.55 -24.08
N PRO A 278 46.51 -17.84 -24.34
CA PRO A 278 45.73 -18.93 -23.77
C PRO A 278 46.27 -19.24 -22.37
N GLY A 279 45.40 -19.22 -21.36
CA GLY A 279 45.70 -19.76 -20.03
C GLY A 279 45.72 -18.72 -18.91
N ALA A 280 44.54 -18.34 -18.45
CA ALA A 280 44.31 -18.09 -17.04
C ALA A 280 42.95 -18.72 -16.73
N LEU A 281 42.98 -19.89 -16.08
CA LEU A 281 41.78 -20.60 -15.65
C LEU A 281 40.99 -19.69 -14.69
N PRO A 282 39.65 -19.65 -14.77
CA PRO A 282 38.86 -19.11 -13.68
C PRO A 282 39.04 -20.03 -12.48
N GLU A 283 39.41 -19.47 -11.33
CA GLU A 283 39.25 -20.16 -10.04
C GLU A 283 37.76 -20.49 -9.88
N GLU A 284 37.46 -21.79 -9.85
CA GLU A 284 36.16 -22.33 -9.49
C GLU A 284 35.85 -21.95 -8.05
N SER A 285 34.96 -20.97 -7.85
CA SER A 285 34.30 -20.78 -6.57
C SER A 285 33.23 -21.86 -6.43
N GLU A 286 33.43 -22.74 -5.44
CA GLU A 286 32.53 -23.84 -5.06
C GLU A 286 31.07 -23.38 -4.86
N PRO A 287 30.07 -24.21 -5.21
CA PRO A 287 28.68 -23.94 -4.87
C PRO A 287 28.44 -24.27 -3.39
N SER A 288 28.05 -23.27 -2.59
CA SER A 288 27.55 -23.51 -1.23
C SER A 288 26.09 -23.97 -1.30
N ASP A 289 25.87 -25.27 -1.17
CA ASP A 289 24.56 -25.86 -0.87
C ASP A 289 24.16 -25.49 0.56
N GLN A 290 23.31 -24.46 0.71
CA GLN A 290 22.44 -24.27 1.87
C GLN A 290 21.12 -23.65 1.41
N ASP A 291 20.30 -24.46 0.74
CA ASP A 291 18.86 -24.22 0.65
C ASP A 291 18.26 -24.54 2.03
N GLU A 292 18.26 -23.55 2.93
CA GLU A 292 17.32 -23.56 4.04
C GLU A 292 15.93 -23.27 3.48
N GLU A 293 15.11 -24.32 3.41
CA GLU A 293 13.67 -24.23 3.21
C GLU A 293 13.06 -23.32 4.29
N VAL A 294 12.95 -22.02 3.97
CA VAL A 294 12.06 -21.12 4.68
C VAL A 294 10.63 -21.63 4.40
N PRO A 295 9.82 -21.94 5.42
CA PRO A 295 8.46 -22.42 5.20
C PRO A 295 7.71 -21.35 4.41
N SER A 296 7.37 -21.71 3.18
CA SER A 296 6.50 -20.95 2.29
C SER A 296 5.22 -20.58 3.04
N ARG A 297 5.14 -19.33 3.53
CA ARG A 297 3.86 -18.73 3.91
C ARG A 297 2.96 -18.84 2.71
N SER A 298 1.81 -19.47 2.91
CA SER A 298 0.76 -19.63 1.90
C SER A 298 0.38 -18.26 1.35
N THR A 299 1.03 -17.87 0.27
CA THR A 299 0.71 -16.66 -0.47
C THR A 299 -0.57 -16.99 -1.21
N ILE A 300 -1.69 -16.45 -0.73
CA ILE A 300 -2.90 -16.43 -1.53
C ILE A 300 -2.52 -15.68 -2.81
N LEU A 301 -2.51 -16.42 -3.91
CA LEU A 301 -2.27 -15.87 -5.23
C LEU A 301 -3.46 -14.96 -5.53
N ILE A 302 -3.27 -13.68 -5.26
CA ILE A 302 -4.19 -12.63 -5.67
C ILE A 302 -4.33 -12.75 -7.20
N PRO A 303 -5.54 -13.04 -7.72
CA PRO A 303 -5.75 -13.17 -9.16
C PRO A 303 -5.34 -11.87 -9.87
N GLY A 304 -4.38 -11.94 -10.79
CA GLY A 304 -3.82 -10.78 -11.51
C GLY A 304 -2.32 -10.53 -11.31
N ARG A 305 -1.58 -11.39 -10.60
CA ARG A 305 -0.11 -11.47 -10.72
C ARG A 305 0.25 -12.11 -12.07
N ASP A 306 0.28 -11.30 -13.12
CA ASP A 306 0.97 -11.69 -14.35
C ASP A 306 2.48 -11.66 -14.05
N PHE A 307 3.13 -12.83 -14.16
CA PHE A 307 4.58 -12.99 -14.02
C PHE A 307 5.34 -12.36 -15.20
#